data_AF-A0A7J8WND9-F1
#
_entry.id   AF-A0A7J8WND9-F1
#
_cell.length_a   1.000
_cell.length_b   1.000
_cell.length_c   1.000
_cell.angle_alpha   90.00
_cell.angle_beta   90.00
_cell.angle_gamma   90.00
#
_symmetry.space_group_name_H-M   'P 1'
#
loop_
_entity.id
_entity.type
_entity.pdbx_description
1 polymer ?
#
loop_
_entity_poly.entity_id
_entity_poly.type
_entity_poly.pdbx_seq_one_letter_code
_entity_poly.pdbx_strand_id
1 'polypeptide(L)'
;LTVSPTSVDVTVAGDDLISPYAVKNLSTESFHIDAGGFYSIWGTTSSLPRLCSLESGRMVHVDGKFYCMNYNPFSVLAYDMAANKWFKIQAPMRRFLRSPGLVESRGKLILVAAVEKSKLNVPKSLRLWGLQDCGTTWVEIERMPLQLYMQFAEVEGGNGFDPVGHGEFIVIMIRGSDKGLLFDICRKRWRWIPACPYLGSSGCANNGEDAELRGLAYEPRLATPVISLLSCFTG
;
A
#
# COMPACT_ATOMS: atom_id res chain seq x y z
N LEU A 1 -7.00 7.55 7.05
CA LEU A 1 -6.81 8.88 7.63
C LEU A 1 -6.82 9.88 6.51
N THR A 2 -7.81 10.76 6.50
CA THR A 2 -7.89 11.92 5.61
C THR A 2 -7.87 13.15 6.48
N VAL A 3 -7.05 14.13 6.12
CA VAL A 3 -6.92 15.37 6.89
C VAL A 3 -7.14 16.52 5.93
N SER A 4 -8.14 17.34 6.23
CA SER A 4 -8.47 18.57 5.51
C SER A 4 -8.12 19.78 6.39
N PRO A 5 -8.13 21.01 5.83
CA PRO A 5 -7.94 22.22 6.64
C PRO A 5 -8.96 22.39 7.77
N THR A 6 -10.12 21.73 7.67
CA THR A 6 -11.28 21.90 8.55
C THR A 6 -11.75 20.61 9.21
N SER A 7 -11.15 19.47 8.93
CA SER A 7 -11.56 18.18 9.48
C SER A 7 -10.46 17.13 9.52
N VAL A 8 -10.59 16.18 10.44
CA VAL A 8 -9.82 14.95 10.46
C VAL A 8 -10.79 13.77 10.43
N ASP A 9 -10.63 12.91 9.43
CA ASP A 9 -11.42 11.70 9.23
C ASP A 9 -10.52 10.47 9.40
N VAL A 10 -10.78 9.72 10.46
CA VAL A 10 -10.11 8.45 10.74
C VAL A 10 -11.08 7.33 10.46
N THR A 11 -10.65 6.35 9.68
CA THR A 11 -11.39 5.11 9.47
C THR A 11 -10.43 3.97 9.75
N VAL A 12 -10.84 3.07 10.62
CA VAL A 12 -10.10 1.87 11.00
C VAL A 12 -10.98 0.68 10.67
N ALA A 13 -10.42 -0.28 9.95
CA ALA A 13 -11.06 -1.57 9.75
C ALA A 13 -10.19 -2.62 10.43
N GLY A 14 -10.79 -3.45 11.27
CA GLY A 14 -10.06 -4.37 12.12
C GLY A 14 -10.81 -5.67 12.37
N ASP A 15 -10.04 -6.67 12.77
CA ASP A 15 -10.53 -7.93 13.32
C ASP A 15 -10.27 -7.91 14.83
N ASP A 16 -11.24 -8.35 15.62
CA ASP A 16 -10.99 -8.63 17.03
C ASP A 16 -10.25 -9.97 17.13
N LEU A 17 -8.94 -9.94 16.88
CA LEU A 17 -7.99 -11.07 16.98
C LEU A 17 -7.97 -11.76 18.38
N ILE A 18 -8.90 -11.41 19.26
CA ILE A 18 -9.05 -11.85 20.64
C ILE A 18 -9.70 -13.24 20.72
N SER A 19 -10.39 -13.70 19.68
CA SER A 19 -11.05 -15.00 19.70
C SER A 19 -10.28 -16.09 18.92
N PRO A 20 -9.97 -17.25 19.55
CA PRO A 20 -9.39 -18.42 18.86
C PRO A 20 -10.38 -19.10 17.91
N TYR A 21 -11.67 -18.77 18.01
CA TYR A 21 -12.68 -19.08 17.01
C TYR A 21 -12.77 -17.88 16.08
N ALA A 22 -12.64 -18.05 14.76
CA ALA A 22 -12.77 -16.95 13.81
C ALA A 22 -14.10 -16.18 14.03
N VAL A 23 -14.07 -15.08 14.79
CA VAL A 23 -15.24 -14.25 15.00
C VAL A 23 -15.36 -13.43 13.74
N LYS A 24 -16.38 -13.73 12.95
CA LYS A 24 -16.60 -13.18 11.61
C LYS A 24 -17.12 -11.75 11.62
N ASN A 25 -16.87 -11.00 12.70
CA ASN A 25 -17.42 -9.66 12.92
C ASN A 25 -16.33 -8.60 12.78
N LEU A 26 -15.55 -8.73 11.71
CA LEU A 26 -14.72 -7.67 11.17
C LEU A 26 -15.55 -6.37 11.07
N SER A 27 -15.18 -5.35 11.85
CA SER A 27 -15.87 -4.07 11.94
C SER A 27 -15.08 -2.97 11.23
N THR A 28 -15.79 -1.96 10.76
CA THR A 28 -15.19 -0.68 10.39
C THR A 28 -15.71 0.37 11.32
N GLU A 29 -14.80 1.10 11.93
CA GLU A 29 -15.08 2.20 12.83
C GLU A 29 -14.56 3.50 12.24
N SER A 30 -15.34 4.55 12.37
CA SER A 30 -14.95 5.88 11.90
C SER A 30 -15.01 6.91 13.02
N PHE A 31 -14.08 7.84 12.96
CA PHE A 31 -14.01 9.01 13.80
C PHE A 31 -13.89 10.26 12.92
N HIS A 32 -14.73 11.24 13.18
CA HIS A 32 -14.71 12.55 12.53
C HIS A 32 -14.49 13.61 13.61
N ILE A 33 -13.64 14.59 13.33
CA ILE A 33 -13.55 15.83 14.10
C ILE A 33 -13.46 16.99 13.13
N ASP A 34 -14.20 18.07 13.40
CA ASP A 34 -14.17 19.29 12.62
C ASP A 34 -13.56 20.48 13.39
N ALA A 35 -13.29 21.55 12.65
CA ALA A 35 -12.78 22.81 13.20
C ALA A 35 -13.79 23.55 14.10
N GLY A 36 -15.06 23.14 14.11
CA GLY A 36 -16.10 23.66 14.99
C GLY A 36 -16.11 23.00 16.38
N GLY A 37 -15.21 22.04 16.62
CA GLY A 37 -15.14 21.28 17.88
C GLY A 37 -16.15 20.13 17.95
N PHE A 38 -16.89 19.86 16.88
CA PHE A 38 -17.71 18.65 16.81
C PHE A 38 -16.80 17.46 16.54
N TYR A 39 -16.97 16.41 17.35
CA TYR A 39 -16.32 15.13 17.13
C TYR A 39 -17.33 13.99 17.29
N SER A 40 -17.18 12.95 16.48
CA SER A 40 -17.99 11.74 16.59
C SER A 40 -17.38 10.79 17.63
N ILE A 41 -18.21 9.99 18.29
CA ILE A 41 -17.75 8.84 19.06
C ILE A 41 -17.39 7.73 18.05
N TRP A 42 -16.35 6.94 18.33
CA TRP A 42 -16.06 5.74 17.55
C TRP A 42 -17.30 4.85 17.50
N GLY A 43 -17.75 4.54 16.29
CA GLY A 43 -18.94 3.73 16.07
C GLY A 43 -18.73 2.77 14.93
N THR A 44 -19.22 1.54 15.09
CA THR A 44 -19.26 0.56 14.01
C THR A 44 -20.18 1.06 12.91
N THR A 45 -19.62 1.43 11.76
CA THR A 45 -20.38 1.96 10.63
C THR A 45 -20.76 0.88 9.63
N SER A 46 -20.01 -0.21 9.57
CA SER A 46 -20.32 -1.36 8.71
C SER A 46 -19.61 -2.64 9.14
N SER A 47 -20.20 -3.78 8.79
CA SER A 47 -19.52 -5.08 8.84
C SER A 47 -18.74 -5.30 7.57
N LEU A 48 -17.54 -5.89 7.66
CA LEU A 48 -16.84 -6.35 6.47
C LEU A 48 -17.64 -7.46 5.76
N PRO A 49 -17.52 -7.59 4.44
CA PRO A 49 -18.20 -8.65 3.70
C PRO A 49 -17.74 -10.02 4.18
N ARG A 50 -18.66 -11.00 4.14
CA ARG A 50 -18.33 -12.39 4.47
C ARG A 50 -17.16 -12.87 3.60
N LEU A 51 -16.20 -13.58 4.22
CA LEU A 51 -14.98 -14.11 3.58
C LEU A 51 -13.94 -13.05 3.21
N CYS A 52 -14.04 -11.83 3.75
CA CYS A 52 -12.95 -10.88 3.72
C CYS A 52 -11.88 -11.29 4.71
N SER A 53 -10.62 -11.14 4.31
CA SER A 53 -9.48 -11.31 5.19
C SER A 53 -8.64 -10.05 5.14
N LEU A 54 -8.41 -9.45 6.30
CA LEU A 54 -7.46 -8.36 6.48
C LEU A 54 -6.03 -8.89 6.69
N GLU A 55 -5.75 -10.16 6.37
CA GLU A 55 -4.43 -10.83 6.49
C GLU A 55 -3.25 -9.99 6.00
N SER A 56 -3.47 -9.13 5.00
CA SER A 56 -2.42 -8.24 4.48
C SER A 56 -1.98 -7.15 5.46
N GLY A 57 -2.85 -6.76 6.40
CA GLY A 57 -2.71 -5.59 7.26
C GLY A 57 -2.58 -4.25 6.50
N ARG A 58 -2.70 -4.25 5.17
CA ARG A 58 -2.36 -3.12 4.29
C ARG A 58 -3.63 -2.59 3.63
N MET A 59 -3.99 -1.36 3.97
CA MET A 59 -5.07 -0.61 3.33
C MET A 59 -4.50 0.56 2.53
N VAL A 60 -5.02 0.76 1.32
CA VAL A 60 -4.63 1.84 0.42
C VAL A 60 -5.80 2.80 0.28
N HIS A 61 -5.60 4.07 0.58
CA HIS A 61 -6.62 5.10 0.40
C HIS A 61 -6.49 5.75 -0.98
N VAL A 62 -7.58 5.77 -1.75
CA VAL A 62 -7.68 6.47 -3.04
C VAL A 62 -9.08 7.05 -3.19
N ASP A 63 -9.19 8.35 -3.46
CA ASP A 63 -10.44 9.06 -3.79
C ASP A 63 -11.66 8.67 -2.94
N GLY A 64 -11.51 8.79 -1.62
CA GLY A 64 -12.62 8.55 -0.70
C GLY A 64 -12.90 7.08 -0.42
N LYS A 65 -12.03 6.16 -0.86
CA LYS A 65 -12.19 4.72 -0.68
C LYS A 65 -10.93 4.11 -0.10
N PHE A 66 -11.10 3.09 0.75
CA PHE A 66 -10.01 2.22 1.14
C PHE A 66 -10.05 0.92 0.38
N TYR A 67 -8.88 0.46 -0.05
CA TYR A 67 -8.73 -0.79 -0.77
C TYR A 67 -7.83 -1.74 0.00
N CYS A 68 -8.18 -3.01 0.03
CA CYS A 68 -7.33 -4.06 0.58
C CYS A 68 -7.32 -5.30 -0.31
N MET A 69 -6.20 -6.02 -0.27
CA MET A 69 -6.03 -7.29 -0.98
C MET A 69 -6.55 -8.43 -0.12
N ASN A 70 -7.37 -9.28 -0.73
CA ASN A 70 -7.65 -10.62 -0.25
C ASN A 70 -6.79 -11.62 -1.05
N TYR A 71 -6.18 -12.60 -0.39
CA TYR A 71 -5.17 -13.49 -0.99
C TYR A 71 -5.73 -14.86 -1.40
N ASN A 72 -6.85 -15.29 -0.83
CA ASN A 72 -7.39 -16.64 -1.01
C ASN A 72 -8.91 -16.62 -1.29
N PRO A 73 -9.34 -16.48 -2.56
CA PRO A 73 -8.55 -16.20 -3.77
C PRO A 73 -8.20 -14.71 -3.91
N PHE A 74 -7.25 -14.39 -4.79
CA PHE A 74 -6.93 -13.00 -5.12
C PHE A 74 -8.19 -12.21 -5.47
N SER A 75 -8.42 -11.15 -4.73
CA SER A 75 -9.44 -10.14 -5.00
C SER A 75 -9.11 -8.83 -4.29
N VAL A 76 -9.73 -7.75 -4.74
CA VAL A 76 -9.63 -6.45 -4.08
C VAL A 76 -10.99 -6.08 -3.52
N LEU A 77 -10.99 -5.72 -2.25
CA LEU A 77 -12.14 -5.18 -1.54
C LEU A 77 -11.97 -3.69 -1.45
N ALA A 78 -13.10 -2.98 -1.48
CA ALA A 78 -13.16 -1.55 -1.34
C ALA A 78 -14.17 -1.18 -0.27
N TYR A 79 -13.82 -0.24 0.59
CA TYR A 79 -14.73 0.44 1.50
C TYR A 79 -14.99 1.84 0.96
N ASP A 80 -16.24 2.11 0.61
CA ASP A 80 -16.70 3.46 0.31
C ASP A 80 -17.01 4.18 1.62
N MET A 81 -16.23 5.22 1.93
CA MET A 81 -16.40 5.99 3.16
C MET A 81 -17.69 6.80 3.15
N ALA A 82 -18.09 7.36 2.00
CA ALA A 82 -19.29 8.18 1.91
C ALA A 82 -20.55 7.32 2.03
N ALA A 83 -20.55 6.13 1.43
CA ALA A 83 -21.67 5.19 1.51
C ALA A 83 -21.63 4.28 2.74
N ASN A 84 -20.58 4.36 3.56
CA ASN A 84 -20.29 3.45 4.68
C ASN A 84 -20.46 1.97 4.28
N LYS A 85 -19.95 1.59 3.11
CA LYS A 85 -20.24 0.28 2.51
C LYS A 85 -19.01 -0.39 1.93
N TRP A 86 -18.84 -1.65 2.30
CA TRP A 86 -17.90 -2.53 1.66
C TRP A 86 -18.47 -3.17 0.39
N PHE A 87 -17.61 -3.35 -0.60
CA PHE A 87 -17.90 -4.10 -1.80
C PHE A 87 -16.63 -4.72 -2.38
N LYS A 88 -16.79 -5.78 -3.16
CA LYS A 88 -15.72 -6.33 -3.98
C LYS A 88 -15.67 -5.55 -5.30
N ILE A 89 -14.49 -5.11 -5.72
CA ILE A 89 -14.37 -4.44 -7.02
C ILE A 89 -14.74 -5.41 -8.14
N GLN A 90 -15.25 -4.87 -9.25
CA GLN A 90 -15.68 -5.69 -10.38
C GLN A 90 -14.52 -6.06 -11.31
N ALA A 91 -13.37 -5.38 -11.19
CA ALA A 91 -12.21 -5.67 -12.02
C ALA A 91 -11.64 -7.08 -11.75
N PRO A 92 -11.63 -7.97 -12.75
CA PRO A 92 -11.19 -9.34 -12.54
C PRO A 92 -9.68 -9.40 -12.28
N MET A 93 -9.28 -10.19 -11.28
CA MET A 93 -7.86 -10.37 -10.97
C MET A 93 -7.15 -11.10 -12.11
N ARG A 94 -5.93 -10.66 -12.39
CA ARG A 94 -5.03 -11.32 -13.34
C ARG A 94 -4.65 -12.72 -12.81
N ARG A 95 -4.34 -13.64 -13.72
CA ARG A 95 -3.89 -15.00 -13.36
C ARG A 95 -2.37 -15.00 -13.12
N PHE A 96 -1.90 -15.99 -12.35
CA PHE A 96 -0.46 -16.24 -12.15
C PHE A 96 0.29 -15.13 -11.40
N LEU A 97 -0.42 -14.42 -10.53
CA LEU A 97 0.17 -13.39 -9.68
C LEU A 97 0.96 -14.03 -8.53
N ARG A 98 2.12 -13.45 -8.24
CA ARG A 98 2.95 -13.75 -7.07
C ARG A 98 3.27 -12.44 -6.37
N SER A 99 3.15 -12.47 -5.04
CA SER A 99 3.33 -11.30 -4.17
C SER A 99 2.54 -10.06 -4.64
N PRO A 100 1.22 -10.19 -4.93
CA PRO A 100 0.45 -9.02 -5.31
C PRO A 100 0.31 -8.06 -4.12
N GLY A 101 0.44 -6.77 -4.40
CA GLY A 101 0.20 -5.70 -3.44
C GLY A 101 -0.42 -4.48 -4.12
N LEU A 102 -1.16 -3.70 -3.35
CA LEU A 102 -1.76 -2.45 -3.81
C LEU A 102 -0.94 -1.27 -3.32
N VAL A 103 -0.86 -0.23 -4.14
CA VAL A 103 -0.30 1.06 -3.78
C VAL A 103 -1.15 2.19 -4.36
N GLU A 104 -1.11 3.35 -3.73
CA GLU A 104 -1.60 4.59 -4.31
C GLU A 104 -0.44 5.28 -5.04
N SER A 105 -0.73 5.83 -6.22
CA SER A 105 0.16 6.79 -6.88
C SER A 105 -0.65 7.75 -7.73
N ARG A 106 -0.50 9.05 -7.46
CA ARG A 106 -1.12 10.15 -8.20
C ARG A 106 -2.65 10.02 -8.35
N GLY A 107 -3.32 9.70 -7.26
CA GLY A 107 -4.77 9.50 -7.19
C GLY A 107 -5.24 8.20 -7.83
N LYS A 108 -4.34 7.24 -8.11
CA LYS A 108 -4.71 5.97 -8.77
C LYS A 108 -4.34 4.78 -7.91
N LEU A 109 -5.27 3.83 -7.86
CA LEU A 109 -5.00 2.51 -7.30
C LEU A 109 -4.19 1.69 -8.29
N ILE A 110 -3.02 1.23 -7.86
CA ILE A 110 -2.11 0.41 -8.68
C ILE A 110 -1.91 -0.95 -8.02
N LEU A 111 -2.16 -2.01 -8.79
CA LEU A 111 -1.76 -3.37 -8.48
C LEU A 111 -0.33 -3.59 -8.94
N VAL A 112 0.54 -4.04 -8.04
CA VAL A 112 1.91 -4.43 -8.32
C VAL A 112 2.05 -5.92 -8.05
N ALA A 113 2.60 -6.69 -8.99
CA ALA A 113 2.84 -8.11 -8.77
C ALA A 113 3.92 -8.67 -9.70
N ALA A 114 4.57 -9.74 -9.26
CA ALA A 114 5.27 -10.63 -10.18
C ALA A 114 4.26 -11.53 -10.89
N VAL A 115 4.53 -11.84 -12.15
CA VAL A 115 3.77 -12.79 -12.95
C VAL A 115 4.64 -13.99 -13.24
N GLU A 116 4.20 -15.17 -12.81
CA GLU A 116 4.95 -16.41 -13.00
C GLU A 116 4.01 -17.59 -13.21
N LYS A 117 4.20 -18.32 -14.32
CA LYS A 117 3.47 -19.56 -14.57
C LYS A 117 4.46 -20.71 -14.77
N SER A 118 4.51 -21.61 -13.79
CA SER A 118 5.48 -22.71 -13.72
C SER A 118 5.44 -23.69 -14.91
N LYS A 119 4.30 -23.84 -15.59
CA LYS A 119 4.09 -24.87 -16.65
C LYS A 119 3.84 -24.33 -18.06
N LEU A 120 3.99 -23.03 -18.31
CA LEU A 120 3.87 -22.46 -19.67
C LEU A 120 4.97 -21.43 -19.92
N ASN A 121 5.21 -21.12 -21.19
CA ASN A 121 6.11 -20.05 -21.67
C ASN A 121 5.60 -18.63 -21.37
N VAL A 122 4.96 -18.39 -20.21
CA VAL A 122 4.60 -17.02 -19.79
C VAL A 122 5.88 -16.35 -19.28
N PRO A 123 6.34 -15.25 -19.91
CA PRO A 123 7.55 -14.58 -19.46
C PRO A 123 7.41 -14.09 -18.02
N LYS A 124 8.31 -14.55 -17.15
CA LYS A 124 8.41 -14.03 -15.79
C LYS A 124 8.70 -12.53 -15.84
N SER A 125 7.94 -11.75 -15.08
CA SER A 125 8.05 -10.29 -15.10
C SER A 125 7.40 -9.67 -13.87
N LEU A 126 7.89 -8.51 -13.43
CA LEU A 126 7.20 -7.64 -12.48
C LEU A 126 6.40 -6.60 -13.27
N ARG A 127 5.13 -6.45 -12.93
CA ARG A 127 4.18 -5.61 -13.68
C ARG A 127 3.31 -4.78 -12.76
N LEU A 128 2.90 -3.64 -13.29
CA LEU A 128 2.00 -2.69 -12.63
C LEU A 128 0.73 -2.54 -13.46
N TRP A 129 -0.42 -2.56 -12.79
CA TRP A 129 -1.71 -2.27 -13.41
C TRP A 129 -2.45 -1.18 -12.65
N GLY A 130 -2.89 -0.15 -13.36
CA GLY A 130 -3.80 0.86 -12.81
C GLY A 130 -5.24 0.40 -12.91
N LEU A 131 -6.02 0.62 -11.85
CA LEU A 131 -7.48 0.50 -11.94
C LEU A 131 -8.01 1.68 -12.75
N GLN A 132 -8.82 1.42 -13.78
CA GLN A 132 -9.52 2.49 -14.47
C GLN A 132 -10.57 3.14 -13.56
N ASP A 133 -10.89 4.41 -13.83
CA ASP A 133 -11.84 5.21 -13.05
C ASP A 133 -13.24 4.57 -12.96
N CYS A 134 -13.63 3.76 -13.96
CA CYS A 134 -14.87 2.98 -13.95
C CYS A 134 -14.88 1.85 -12.90
N GLY A 135 -13.74 1.50 -12.30
CA GLY A 135 -13.60 0.48 -11.27
C GLY A 135 -13.73 -0.97 -11.77
N THR A 136 -13.84 -1.19 -13.08
CA THR A 136 -14.13 -2.51 -13.67
C THR A 136 -12.98 -3.13 -14.45
N THR A 137 -11.89 -2.40 -14.67
CA THR A 137 -10.80 -2.86 -15.55
C THR A 137 -9.42 -2.51 -15.01
N TRP A 138 -8.51 -3.49 -15.04
CA TRP A 138 -7.07 -3.31 -14.78
C TRP A 138 -6.31 -3.10 -16.09
N VAL A 139 -5.62 -1.97 -16.22
CA VAL A 139 -4.79 -1.64 -17.40
C VAL A 139 -3.32 -1.76 -17.04
N GLU A 140 -2.54 -2.52 -17.81
CA GLU A 140 -1.08 -2.61 -17.60
C GLU A 140 -0.47 -1.24 -17.91
N ILE A 141 0.14 -0.62 -16.90
CA ILE A 141 0.73 0.71 -17.00
C ILE A 141 2.25 0.67 -17.13
N GLU A 142 2.87 -0.43 -16.67
CA GLU A 142 4.31 -0.62 -16.74
C GLU A 142 4.67 -2.11 -16.62
N ARG A 143 5.73 -2.51 -17.32
CA ARG A 143 6.40 -3.79 -17.15
C ARG A 143 7.90 -3.58 -16.95
N MET A 144 8.45 -4.16 -15.89
CA MET A 144 9.90 -4.10 -15.63
C MET A 144 10.68 -4.66 -16.83
N PRO A 145 11.73 -3.96 -17.31
CA PRO A 145 12.59 -4.46 -18.38
C PRO A 145 13.19 -5.83 -18.04
N LEU A 146 13.26 -6.73 -19.02
CA LEU A 146 13.64 -8.14 -18.80
C LEU A 146 15.00 -8.29 -18.10
N GLN A 147 16.01 -7.54 -18.55
CA GLN A 147 17.36 -7.60 -17.95
C GLN A 147 17.35 -7.20 -16.47
N LEU A 148 16.59 -6.17 -16.12
CA LEU A 148 16.43 -5.73 -14.74
C LEU A 148 15.64 -6.75 -13.91
N TYR A 149 14.62 -7.36 -14.51
CA TYR A 149 13.84 -8.40 -13.84
C TYR A 149 14.69 -9.63 -13.52
N MET A 150 15.63 -10.02 -14.38
CA MET A 150 16.55 -11.13 -14.09
C MET A 150 17.39 -10.86 -12.83
N GLN A 151 17.96 -9.66 -12.72
CA GLN A 151 18.70 -9.24 -11.52
C GLN A 151 17.80 -9.18 -10.28
N PHE A 152 16.59 -8.65 -10.44
CA PHE A 152 15.59 -8.60 -9.37
C PHE A 152 15.25 -10.00 -8.85
N ALA A 153 14.97 -10.95 -9.76
CA ALA A 153 14.56 -12.29 -9.40
C ALA A 153 15.69 -13.08 -8.70
N GLU A 154 16.95 -12.83 -9.06
CA GLU A 154 18.10 -13.40 -8.38
C GLU A 154 18.19 -12.93 -6.92
N VAL A 155 18.03 -11.63 -6.68
CA VAL A 155 18.03 -11.06 -5.32
C VAL A 155 16.79 -11.47 -4.53
N GLU A 156 15.64 -11.50 -5.19
CA GLU A 156 14.36 -11.79 -4.54
C GLU A 156 14.20 -13.26 -4.15
N GLY A 157 14.82 -14.19 -4.90
CA GLY A 157 14.96 -15.58 -4.48
C GLY A 157 13.65 -16.34 -4.21
N GLY A 158 12.50 -15.81 -4.65
CA GLY A 158 11.17 -16.35 -4.34
C GLY A 158 10.60 -15.94 -2.97
N ASN A 159 11.31 -15.15 -2.16
CA ASN A 159 10.88 -14.72 -0.83
C ASN A 159 9.71 -13.71 -0.85
N GLY A 160 9.43 -13.13 -2.00
CA GLY A 160 8.45 -12.09 -2.23
C GLY A 160 9.01 -10.68 -2.05
N PHE A 161 8.11 -9.72 -2.21
CA PHE A 161 8.41 -8.30 -2.06
C PHE A 161 7.19 -7.56 -1.56
N ASP A 162 7.42 -6.34 -1.07
CA ASP A 162 6.41 -5.42 -0.58
C ASP A 162 6.46 -4.10 -1.36
N PRO A 163 5.39 -3.74 -2.09
CA PRO A 163 5.33 -2.46 -2.77
C PRO A 163 4.86 -1.35 -1.82
N VAL A 164 5.45 -0.16 -1.97
CA VAL A 164 5.07 1.07 -1.27
C VAL A 164 4.98 2.19 -2.30
N GLY A 165 3.88 2.92 -2.34
CA GLY A 165 3.69 4.07 -3.23
C GLY A 165 3.70 5.38 -2.47
N HIS A 166 4.32 6.40 -3.05
CA HIS A 166 4.14 7.78 -2.61
C HIS A 166 4.30 8.73 -3.78
N GLY A 167 3.26 9.52 -4.06
CA GLY A 167 3.29 10.51 -5.14
C GLY A 167 3.52 9.83 -6.48
N GLU A 168 4.64 10.14 -7.13
CA GLU A 168 5.03 9.56 -8.42
C GLU A 168 5.97 8.34 -8.31
N PHE A 169 6.35 7.97 -7.09
CA PHE A 169 7.31 6.90 -6.86
C PHE A 169 6.63 5.65 -6.31
N ILE A 170 7.07 4.50 -6.81
CA ILE A 170 6.73 3.19 -6.26
C ILE A 170 8.02 2.49 -5.90
N VAL A 171 8.17 2.12 -4.64
CA VAL A 171 9.30 1.35 -4.13
C VAL A 171 8.90 -0.11 -3.99
N ILE A 172 9.76 -1.02 -4.43
CA ILE A 172 9.64 -2.47 -4.29
C ILE A 172 10.71 -2.91 -3.30
N MET A 173 10.30 -3.25 -2.07
CA MET A 173 11.18 -3.77 -1.02
C MET A 173 11.25 -5.29 -1.11
N ILE A 174 12.45 -5.86 -1.25
CA ILE A 174 12.62 -7.30 -1.35
C ILE A 174 12.65 -7.91 0.05
N ARG A 175 11.86 -8.95 0.29
CA ARG A 175 11.80 -9.59 1.62
C ARG A 175 13.08 -10.36 1.91
N GLY A 176 13.62 -10.17 3.12
CA GLY A 176 14.87 -10.81 3.53
C GLY A 176 16.12 -10.25 2.84
N SER A 177 16.03 -9.07 2.21
CA SER A 177 17.16 -8.36 1.61
C SER A 177 17.15 -6.90 2.04
N ASP A 178 18.32 -6.27 2.05
CA ASP A 178 18.51 -4.82 2.20
C ASP A 178 18.20 -4.05 0.90
N LYS A 179 17.99 -4.75 -0.23
CA LYS A 179 17.83 -4.14 -1.55
C LYS A 179 16.39 -3.77 -1.86
N GLY A 180 16.23 -2.69 -2.62
CA GLY A 180 14.94 -2.27 -3.16
C GLY A 180 15.07 -1.59 -4.53
N LEU A 181 13.95 -1.58 -5.27
CA LEU A 181 13.84 -0.90 -6.56
C LEU A 181 12.89 0.28 -6.45
N LEU A 182 13.26 1.41 -7.04
CA LEU A 182 12.41 2.57 -7.26
C LEU A 182 11.91 2.57 -8.70
N PHE A 183 10.61 2.74 -8.87
CA PHE A 183 9.98 3.10 -10.13
C PHE A 183 9.45 4.54 -10.06
N ASP A 184 9.92 5.38 -10.98
CA ASP A 184 9.40 6.72 -11.24
C ASP A 184 8.33 6.62 -12.33
N ILE A 185 7.06 6.79 -11.95
CA ILE A 185 5.91 6.59 -12.86
C ILE A 185 5.84 7.67 -13.95
N CYS A 186 6.28 8.89 -13.64
CA CYS A 186 6.25 10.03 -14.54
C CYS A 186 7.32 9.88 -15.62
N ARG A 187 8.53 9.47 -15.23
CA ARG A 187 9.65 9.25 -16.15
C ARG A 187 9.73 7.85 -16.72
N LYS A 188 8.85 6.94 -16.30
CA LYS A 188 8.87 5.51 -16.66
C LYS A 188 10.24 4.89 -16.46
N ARG A 189 10.86 5.18 -15.30
CA ARG A 189 12.25 4.78 -15.03
C ARG A 189 12.37 3.91 -13.79
N TRP A 190 12.98 2.75 -13.98
CA TRP A 190 13.37 1.84 -12.92
C TRP A 190 14.82 2.07 -12.49
N ARG A 191 15.08 2.04 -11.18
CA ARG A 191 16.42 2.15 -10.61
C ARG A 191 16.53 1.33 -9.32
N TRP A 192 17.68 0.72 -9.11
CA TRP A 192 18.06 0.23 -7.78
C TRP A 192 18.19 1.42 -6.83
N ILE A 193 17.70 1.24 -5.60
CA ILE A 193 17.89 2.23 -4.54
C ILE A 193 19.36 2.14 -4.10
N PRO A 194 20.13 3.24 -4.16
CA PRO A 194 21.52 3.23 -3.76
C PRO A 194 21.68 3.08 -2.25
N ALA A 195 22.90 2.73 -1.82
CA ALA A 195 23.32 2.87 -0.42
C ALA A 195 23.07 4.31 0.07
N CYS A 196 22.62 4.46 1.32
CA CYS A 196 22.60 5.77 1.95
C CYS A 196 24.05 6.23 2.17
N PRO A 197 24.47 7.36 1.58
CA PRO A 197 25.85 7.82 1.67
C PRO A 197 26.25 8.28 3.09
N TYR A 198 25.27 8.50 3.98
CA TYR A 198 25.50 9.05 5.32
C TYR A 198 25.90 8.01 6.38
N LEU A 199 25.85 6.71 6.06
CA LEU A 199 26.18 5.64 7.01
C LEU A 199 27.62 5.13 6.90
N GLY A 200 28.34 5.48 5.84
CA GLY A 200 29.76 5.16 5.70
C GLY A 200 30.71 6.08 6.49
N SER A 201 30.20 7.08 7.22
CA SER A 201 31.02 8.12 7.84
C SER A 201 30.94 8.21 9.37
N SER A 202 30.10 7.42 10.06
CA SER A 202 30.19 7.30 11.52
C SER A 202 31.09 6.12 11.87
N GLY A 203 32.29 6.40 12.37
CA GLY A 203 33.31 5.42 12.80
C GLY A 203 32.92 4.62 14.05
N CYS A 204 31.74 4.02 14.06
CA CYS A 204 31.23 3.19 15.14
C CYS A 204 31.00 1.75 14.64
N ALA A 205 31.99 1.19 13.95
CA ALA A 205 32.03 -0.25 13.71
C ALA A 205 32.42 -0.92 15.03
N ASN A 206 31.43 -1.37 15.80
CA ASN A 206 31.62 -2.43 16.78
C ASN A 206 30.31 -3.23 16.89
N ASN A 207 30.44 -4.53 16.57
CA ASN A 207 29.47 -5.60 16.72
C ASN A 207 28.39 -5.73 15.62
N GLY A 208 28.80 -6.30 14.49
CA GLY A 208 28.10 -7.44 13.87
C GLY A 208 26.61 -7.29 13.59
N GLU A 209 26.23 -6.30 12.77
CA GLU A 209 25.10 -6.33 11.83
C GLU A 209 25.21 -5.04 11.01
N ASP A 210 25.73 -5.13 9.79
CA ASP A 210 25.84 -4.00 8.86
C ASP A 210 24.43 -3.54 8.46
N ALA A 211 23.86 -2.61 9.24
CA ALA A 211 22.64 -1.91 8.90
C ALA A 211 22.92 -0.88 7.79
N GLU A 212 23.18 -1.35 6.57
CA GLU A 212 23.28 -0.50 5.38
C GLU A 212 21.88 0.03 5.03
N LEU A 213 21.51 1.20 5.55
CA LEU A 213 20.26 1.84 5.15
C LEU A 213 20.36 2.21 3.67
N ARG A 214 19.39 1.77 2.85
CA ARG A 214 19.25 2.21 1.46
C ARG A 214 18.26 3.36 1.40
N GLY A 215 18.52 4.39 0.59
CA GLY A 215 17.61 5.52 0.51
C GLY A 215 17.90 6.47 -0.63
N LEU A 216 16.87 7.19 -1.04
CA LEU A 216 17.00 8.41 -1.84
C LEU A 216 16.65 9.58 -0.94
N ALA A 217 17.26 10.74 -1.19
CA ALA A 217 16.78 11.99 -0.61
C ALA A 217 15.35 12.19 -1.09
N TYR A 218 14.41 11.84 -0.23
CA TYR A 218 13.00 11.98 -0.42
C TYR A 218 12.55 13.02 0.60
N GLU A 219 11.94 14.10 0.14
CA GLU A 219 11.37 15.12 0.99
C GLU A 219 9.89 14.77 1.20
N PRO A 220 9.54 14.00 2.25
CA PRO A 220 8.15 13.82 2.59
C PRO A 220 7.60 15.19 2.96
N ARG A 221 6.77 15.76 2.08
CA ARG A 221 5.99 16.94 2.44
C ARG A 221 4.95 16.48 3.46
N LEU A 222 5.24 16.71 4.73
CA LEU A 222 4.23 16.63 5.77
C LEU A 222 3.19 17.69 5.39
N ALA A 223 2.02 17.27 4.89
CA ALA A 223 0.86 18.13 4.97
C ALA A 223 0.57 18.24 6.46
N THR A 224 0.90 19.37 7.08
CA THR A 224 0.65 19.63 8.50
C THR A 224 -0.68 20.37 8.62
N PRO A 225 -1.82 19.71 8.83
CA PRO A 225 -3.11 20.38 8.87
C PRO A 225 -3.54 20.36 10.33
N VAL A 226 -2.75 20.96 11.22
CA VAL A 226 -3.07 20.94 12.66
C VAL A 226 -2.78 22.26 13.38
N ILE A 227 -2.26 23.29 12.69
CA ILE A 227 -2.10 24.59 13.37
C ILE A 227 -3.48 25.21 13.66
N SER A 228 -4.46 25.04 12.77
CA SER A 228 -5.83 25.52 12.97
C SER A 228 -6.63 24.75 14.03
N LEU A 229 -6.32 23.47 14.26
CA LEU A 229 -6.99 22.66 15.30
C LEU A 229 -6.40 22.89 16.70
N LEU A 230 -5.11 23.22 16.81
CA LEU A 230 -4.47 23.50 18.10
C LEU A 230 -4.90 24.85 18.70
N SER A 231 -5.29 25.83 17.87
CA SER A 231 -5.80 27.12 18.38
C SER A 231 -7.15 27.01 19.11
N CYS A 232 -7.90 25.91 18.95
CA CYS A 232 -9.15 25.69 19.69
C CYS A 232 -8.94 25.14 21.10
N PHE A 233 -7.74 24.67 21.46
CA PHE A 233 -7.44 24.14 22.79
C PHE A 233 -6.74 25.15 23.72
N THR A 234 -6.46 26.36 23.25
CA THR A 234 -5.84 27.44 24.05
C THR A 234 -6.74 28.68 24.20
N GLY A 235 -8.05 28.54 24.04
CA GLY A 235 -9.06 29.59 24.27
C GLY A 235 -9.79 29.41 25.58
#